data_AF-A0A4P6XUG8-F1
#
_entry.id   AF-A0A4P6XUG8-F1
#
_cell.length_a   1.000
_cell.length_b   1.000
_cell.length_c   1.000
_cell.angle_alpha   90.00
_cell.angle_beta   90.00
_cell.angle_gamma   90.00
#
_symmetry.space_group_name_H-M   'P 1'
#
loop_
_entity.id
_entity.type
_entity.pdbx_description
1 polymer ?
#
loop_
_entity_poly.entity_id
_entity_poly.type
_entity_poly.pdbx_seq_one_letter_code
_entity_poly.pdbx_strand_id
1 'polypeptide(L)'
;MVPPSTVARVFSEVSFARDSTRITSSAVALSAEYIRLFVLEAILRANAQRLSEEKPTEIDGIDNTENIDTRDALETHDQFPDSYDDIDEEDRGLGVSTQMPPATDANDALTTRHLAAISGLLVMDF
;
A
#
# COMPACT_ATOMS: atom_id res chain seq x y z
N MET A 1 -6.62 -11.37 21.82
CA MET A 1 -5.56 -11.54 22.85
C MET A 1 -4.99 -12.94 22.74
N VAL A 2 -3.68 -13.10 22.96
CA VAL A 2 -3.05 -14.42 22.97
C VAL A 2 -3.48 -15.17 24.24
N PRO A 3 -4.03 -16.40 24.15
CA PRO A 3 -4.42 -17.15 25.33
C PRO A 3 -3.21 -17.46 26.23
N PRO A 4 -3.32 -17.30 27.57
CA PRO A 4 -2.22 -17.63 28.49
C PRO A 4 -1.75 -19.09 28.38
N SER A 5 -2.64 -20.02 28.05
CA SER A 5 -2.30 -21.42 27.81
C SER A 5 -1.33 -21.61 26.64
N THR A 6 -1.46 -20.81 25.58
CA THR A 6 -0.54 -20.82 24.44
C THR A 6 0.83 -20.32 24.84
N VAL A 7 0.89 -19.23 25.61
CA VAL A 7 2.16 -18.66 26.11
C VAL A 7 2.86 -19.64 27.04
N ALA A 8 2.12 -20.28 27.96
CA ALA A 8 2.66 -21.32 28.84
C ALA A 8 3.25 -22.49 28.05
N ARG A 9 2.57 -22.91 26.98
CA ARG A 9 3.04 -23.99 26.10
C ARG A 9 4.34 -23.64 25.38
N VAL A 10 4.43 -22.43 24.83
CA VAL A 10 5.66 -21.92 24.18
C VAL A 10 6.82 -21.93 25.18
N PHE A 11 6.60 -21.46 26.41
CA PHE A 11 7.64 -21.49 27.43
C PHE A 11 8.09 -22.90 27.79
N SER A 12 7.17 -23.85 27.95
CA SER A 12 7.51 -25.23 28.30
C SER A 12 8.14 -26.03 27.16
N GLU A 13 7.72 -25.80 25.92
CA GLU A 13 8.16 -26.61 24.77
C GLU A 13 9.39 -26.02 24.06
N VAL A 14 9.57 -24.69 24.09
CA VAL A 14 10.57 -23.99 23.27
C VAL A 14 11.57 -23.20 24.10
N SER A 15 11.12 -22.48 25.13
CA SER A 15 11.97 -21.50 25.81
C SER A 15 12.78 -22.06 26.98
N PHE A 16 12.24 -22.99 27.76
CA PHE A 16 12.94 -23.53 28.92
C PHE A 16 14.02 -24.52 28.50
N ALA A 17 15.27 -24.21 28.85
CA ALA A 17 16.40 -25.11 28.60
C ALA A 17 16.37 -26.40 29.45
N ARG A 18 15.57 -26.43 30.52
CA ARG A 18 15.41 -27.58 31.42
C ARG A 18 13.94 -27.92 31.58
N ASP A 19 13.59 -29.18 31.39
CA ASP A 19 12.23 -29.73 31.52
C ASP A 19 11.62 -29.60 32.92
N SER A 20 12.45 -29.42 33.96
CA SER A 20 12.00 -29.21 35.34
C SER A 20 11.58 -27.77 35.63
N THR A 21 11.83 -26.83 34.72
CA THR A 21 11.48 -25.41 34.90
C THR A 21 9.96 -25.27 34.94
N ARG A 22 9.45 -24.43 35.86
CA ARG A 22 8.03 -24.13 36.02
C ARG A 22 7.86 -22.62 36.07
N ILE A 23 6.73 -22.16 35.55
CA ILE A 23 6.34 -20.75 35.57
C ILE A 23 4.97 -20.62 36.23
N THR A 24 4.80 -19.59 37.04
CA THR A 24 3.53 -19.34 37.72
C THR A 24 2.48 -18.82 36.74
N SER A 25 1.21 -19.08 37.02
CA SER A 25 0.11 -18.58 36.19
C SER A 25 0.09 -17.05 36.08
N SER A 26 0.47 -16.34 37.16
CA SER A 26 0.59 -14.89 37.16
C SER A 26 1.70 -14.38 36.24
N ALA A 27 2.85 -15.04 36.20
CA ALA A 27 3.95 -14.68 35.31
C ALA A 27 3.60 -14.96 33.83
N VAL A 28 2.88 -16.05 33.56
CA VAL A 28 2.34 -16.33 32.21
C VAL A 28 1.35 -15.25 31.78
N ALA A 29 0.45 -14.83 32.68
CA ALA A 29 -0.51 -13.77 32.38
C ALA A 29 0.19 -12.44 32.06
N LEU A 30 1.20 -12.04 32.85
CA LEU A 30 2.00 -10.85 32.57
C LEU A 30 2.77 -10.96 31.25
N SER A 31 3.32 -12.14 30.95
CA SER A 31 4.01 -12.39 29.68
C SER A 31 3.07 -12.25 28.48
N ALA A 32 1.81 -12.69 28.61
CA ALA A 32 0.80 -12.52 27.57
C ALA A 32 0.49 -11.03 27.32
N GLU A 33 0.46 -10.20 28.38
CA GLU A 33 0.33 -8.74 28.23
C GLU A 33 1.56 -8.11 27.58
N TYR A 34 2.78 -8.56 27.92
CA TYR A 34 3.99 -8.06 27.26
C TYR A 34 4.03 -8.40 25.77
N ILE A 35 3.66 -9.62 25.39
CA ILE A 35 3.54 -10.01 23.97
C ILE A 35 2.52 -9.12 23.27
N ARG A 36 1.39 -8.81 23.93
CA ARG A 36 0.38 -7.90 23.38
C ARG A 36 0.96 -6.50 23.14
N LEU A 37 1.66 -5.93 24.12
CA LEU A 37 2.28 -4.62 24.02
C LEU A 37 3.34 -4.58 22.91
N PHE A 38 4.17 -5.61 22.85
CA PHE A 38 5.18 -5.77 21.79
C PHE A 38 4.56 -5.77 20.39
N VAL A 39 3.51 -6.58 20.16
CA VAL A 39 2.83 -6.64 18.86
C VAL A 39 2.15 -5.31 18.52
N LEU A 40 1.55 -4.64 19.51
CA LEU A 40 0.91 -3.34 19.31
C LEU A 40 1.94 -2.29 18.88
N GLU A 41 3.07 -2.22 19.59
CA GLU A 41 4.15 -1.29 19.28
C GLU A 41 4.74 -1.55 17.89
N ALA A 42 4.95 -2.82 17.54
CA ALA A 42 5.41 -3.22 16.22
C ALA A 42 4.49 -2.71 15.10
N ILE A 43 3.16 -2.85 15.28
CA ILE A 43 2.16 -2.40 14.31
C ILE A 43 2.15 -0.87 14.22
N LEU A 44 2.17 -0.17 15.36
CA LEU A 44 2.13 1.30 15.39
C LEU A 44 3.35 1.89 14.68
N ARG A 45 4.54 1.38 14.97
CA ARG A 45 5.78 1.83 14.31
C ARG A 45 5.85 1.46 12.85
N ALA A 46 5.43 0.25 12.48
CA ALA A 46 5.36 -0.14 11.07
C ALA A 46 4.37 0.75 10.30
N ASN A 47 3.26 1.14 10.92
CA ASN A 47 2.31 2.07 10.30
C ASN A 47 2.87 3.49 10.21
N ALA A 48 3.59 3.97 11.23
CA ALA A 48 4.30 5.24 11.17
C ALA A 48 5.34 5.25 10.03
N GLN A 49 6.06 4.13 9.84
CA GLN A 49 6.99 3.96 8.73
C GLN A 49 6.29 3.95 7.36
N ARG A 50 5.12 3.30 7.25
CA ARG A 50 4.32 3.35 6.01
C ARG A 50 3.87 4.77 5.68
N LEU A 51 3.47 5.54 6.68
CA LEU A 51 3.03 6.93 6.49
C LEU A 51 4.18 7.89 6.17
N SER A 52 5.42 7.56 6.57
CA SER A 52 6.61 8.36 6.24
C SER A 52 7.18 8.05 4.85
N GLU A 53 6.86 6.89 4.28
CA GLU A 53 7.18 6.57 2.89
C GLU A 53 6.32 7.44 1.96
N GLU A 54 6.94 8.50 1.41
CA GLU A 54 6.31 9.40 0.44
C GLU A 54 5.86 8.61 -0.80
N LYS A 55 4.66 8.92 -1.35
CA LYS A 55 4.20 8.29 -2.60
C LYS A 55 5.30 8.50 -3.66
N PRO A 56 5.67 7.49 -4.46
CA PRO A 56 6.63 7.69 -5.54
C PRO A 56 6.20 8.91 -6.34
N THR A 57 7.01 9.97 -6.31
CA THR A 57 6.79 11.15 -7.14
C THR A 57 6.65 10.65 -8.57
N GLU A 58 5.56 11.03 -9.23
CA GLU A 58 5.33 10.74 -10.65
C GLU A 58 6.64 10.96 -11.41
N ILE A 59 7.06 9.94 -12.13
CA ILE A 59 8.23 9.99 -13.00
C ILE A 59 8.00 11.18 -13.94
N ASP A 60 8.76 12.26 -13.74
CA ASP A 60 8.73 13.43 -14.61
C ASP A 60 8.98 12.94 -16.04
N GLY A 61 8.02 13.22 -16.91
CA GLY A 61 7.93 12.64 -18.22
C GLY A 61 9.18 12.91 -19.04
N ILE A 62 9.98 11.87 -19.26
CA ILE A 62 10.79 11.80 -20.46
C ILE A 62 9.81 11.56 -21.62
N ASP A 63 9.17 12.63 -22.08
CA ASP A 63 8.52 12.67 -23.39
C ASP A 63 9.60 12.96 -24.44
N ASN A 64 10.30 11.90 -24.85
CA ASN A 64 11.13 11.94 -26.05
C ASN A 64 10.21 12.03 -27.28
N THR A 65 9.67 13.21 -27.55
CA THR A 65 9.25 13.54 -28.91
C THR A 65 10.49 13.89 -29.72
N GLU A 66 11.11 12.85 -30.27
CA GLU A 66 11.87 13.00 -31.51
C GLU A 66 10.90 13.48 -32.61
N ASN A 67 10.70 14.80 -32.71
CA ASN A 67 10.04 15.40 -33.86
C ASN A 67 11.11 15.64 -34.93
N ILE A 68 11.49 14.53 -35.57
CA ILE A 68 12.23 14.48 -36.82
C ILE A 68 11.22 14.74 -37.95
N ASP A 69 11.51 15.78 -38.74
CA ASP A 69 10.99 16.12 -40.08
C ASP A 69 9.49 16.52 -40.16
N THR A 70 9.11 17.67 -40.70
CA THR A 70 9.39 18.10 -42.08
C THR A 70 9.35 19.62 -42.25
N ARG A 71 10.41 20.16 -42.87
CA ARG A 71 10.38 21.39 -43.67
C ARG A 71 9.70 21.09 -45.01
N ASP A 72 8.60 21.75 -45.33
CA ASP A 72 8.14 22.12 -46.68
C ASP A 72 6.84 22.91 -46.50
N ALA A 73 6.77 24.20 -46.79
CA ALA A 73 6.70 24.85 -48.11
C ALA A 73 5.34 25.56 -48.22
N LEU A 74 5.44 26.87 -48.06
CA LEU A 74 4.58 27.93 -48.57
C LEU A 74 3.74 27.52 -49.81
N GLU A 75 2.41 27.67 -49.78
CA GLU A 75 1.64 28.40 -50.81
C GLU A 75 0.14 28.52 -50.49
N THR A 76 -0.35 29.73 -50.76
CA THR A 76 -1.73 30.24 -50.72
C THR A 76 -2.64 29.63 -51.79
N HIS A 77 -3.88 29.24 -51.45
CA HIS A 77 -5.00 29.28 -52.39
C HIS A 77 -6.33 29.58 -51.68
N ASP A 78 -7.12 30.43 -52.31
CA ASP A 78 -8.30 31.12 -51.82
C ASP A 78 -9.59 30.44 -52.33
N GLN A 79 -10.73 30.73 -51.69
CA GLN A 79 -12.08 30.82 -52.28
C GLN A 79 -13.04 29.60 -52.49
N PHE A 80 -14.04 29.54 -51.57
CA PHE A 80 -15.53 29.58 -51.74
C PHE A 80 -16.39 28.45 -51.09
N PRO A 81 -17.59 28.79 -50.55
CA PRO A 81 -18.46 27.97 -49.69
C PRO A 81 -19.68 27.37 -50.40
N ASP A 82 -20.34 26.39 -49.76
CA ASP A 82 -21.81 26.21 -49.62
C ASP A 82 -22.18 24.73 -49.44
N SER A 83 -23.07 24.45 -48.48
CA SER A 83 -24.31 23.64 -48.66
C SER A 83 -24.77 23.01 -47.34
N TYR A 84 -26.08 23.07 -47.13
CA TYR A 84 -26.86 22.60 -45.98
C TYR A 84 -27.09 21.07 -45.96
N ASP A 85 -27.59 20.64 -44.80
CA ASP A 85 -28.55 19.56 -44.53
C ASP A 85 -28.11 18.17 -44.02
N ASP A 86 -28.91 17.77 -43.01
CA ASP A 86 -29.23 16.44 -42.47
C ASP A 86 -28.16 15.63 -41.73
N ILE A 87 -28.46 15.29 -40.48
CA ILE A 87 -28.88 13.93 -40.06
C ILE A 87 -29.34 13.99 -38.58
N ASP A 88 -30.60 13.60 -38.35
CA ASP A 88 -31.15 13.23 -37.04
C ASP A 88 -30.47 11.96 -36.49
N GLU A 89 -29.98 11.99 -35.26
CA GLU A 89 -29.70 10.77 -34.48
C GLU A 89 -30.26 10.88 -33.05
N GLU A 90 -31.48 10.34 -32.90
CA GLU A 90 -32.00 9.83 -31.64
C GLU A 90 -31.17 8.61 -31.18
N ASP A 91 -30.06 8.81 -30.46
CA ASP A 91 -29.58 7.78 -29.53
C ASP A 91 -28.61 8.36 -28.49
N ARG A 92 -29.14 8.79 -27.35
CA ARG A 92 -28.33 8.97 -26.13
C ARG A 92 -28.77 7.96 -25.09
N GLY A 93 -28.54 6.70 -25.44
CA GLY A 93 -28.49 5.58 -24.52
C GLY A 93 -27.69 5.89 -23.25
N LEU A 94 -28.24 5.41 -22.15
CA LEU A 94 -27.76 5.44 -20.77
C LEU A 94 -26.26 5.08 -20.65
N GLY A 95 -25.41 6.10 -20.61
CA GLY A 95 -24.03 5.97 -20.16
C GLY A 95 -23.99 5.82 -18.64
N VAL A 96 -24.41 4.67 -18.11
CA VAL A 96 -24.05 4.30 -16.73
C VAL A 96 -22.55 4.07 -16.75
N SER A 97 -21.82 5.07 -16.25
CA SER A 97 -20.39 4.94 -15.99
C SER A 97 -20.23 3.79 -14.98
N THR A 98 -19.93 2.59 -15.46
CA THR A 98 -19.38 1.50 -14.64
C THR A 98 -17.94 1.89 -14.33
N GLN A 99 -17.76 2.99 -13.61
CA GLN A 99 -16.47 3.39 -13.11
C GLN A 99 -16.08 2.30 -12.12
N MET A 100 -15.15 1.46 -12.55
CA MET A 100 -14.48 0.48 -11.71
C MET A 100 -14.01 1.23 -10.46
N PRO A 101 -14.27 0.71 -9.24
CA PRO A 101 -13.82 1.39 -8.04
C PRO A 101 -12.31 1.65 -8.17
N PRO A 102 -11.83 2.84 -7.76
CA PRO A 102 -10.42 3.18 -7.88
C PRO A 102 -9.60 2.06 -7.25
N ALA A 103 -8.54 1.64 -7.95
CA ALA A 103 -7.60 0.66 -7.43
C ALA A 103 -7.25 1.07 -6.00
N THR A 104 -7.60 0.22 -5.05
CA THR A 104 -7.33 0.45 -3.63
C THR A 104 -5.85 0.75 -3.54
N ASP A 105 -5.51 1.98 -3.14
CA ASP A 105 -4.14 2.50 -3.11
C ASP A 105 -3.24 1.38 -2.56
N ALA A 106 -2.33 0.83 -3.37
CA ALA A 106 -1.42 -0.24 -2.97
C ALA A 106 -0.56 0.14 -1.74
N ASN A 107 -0.62 1.42 -1.35
CA ASN A 107 0.04 2.03 -0.21
C ASN A 107 -0.77 1.99 1.10
N ASP A 108 -2.01 1.47 1.11
CA ASP A 108 -2.80 1.36 2.35
C ASP A 108 -2.66 0.02 3.10
N ALA A 109 -1.84 -0.89 2.58
CA ALA A 109 -1.51 -2.13 3.26
C ALA A 109 -0.18 -2.02 4.04
N LEU A 110 -0.17 -2.58 5.25
CA LEU A 110 1.07 -2.86 5.99
C LEU A 110 1.78 -4.06 5.36
N THR A 111 2.99 -3.85 4.86
CA THR A 111 3.79 -4.90 4.22
C THR A 111 4.93 -5.37 5.13
N THR A 112 5.51 -6.53 4.79
CA THR A 112 6.70 -7.06 5.48
C THR A 112 7.89 -6.10 5.43
N ARG A 113 7.98 -5.24 4.41
CA ARG A 113 8.99 -4.18 4.29
C ARG A 113 8.91 -3.18 5.46
N HIS A 114 7.71 -2.73 5.79
CA HIS A 114 7.48 -1.76 6.87
C HIS A 114 7.85 -2.33 8.23
N LEU A 115 7.50 -3.60 8.48
CA LEU A 115 7.87 -4.30 9.71
C LEU A 115 9.39 -4.56 9.79
N ALA A 116 10.02 -4.94 8.67
CA ALA A 116 11.46 -5.18 8.61
C ALA A 116 12.26 -3.90 8.90
N ALA A 117 11.83 -2.75 8.37
CA ALA A 117 12.47 -1.46 8.59
C ALA A 117 12.53 -1.06 10.07
N ILE A 118 11.50 -1.39 10.86
CA ILE A 118 11.44 -1.06 12.29
C ILE A 118 11.96 -2.16 13.21
N SER A 119 12.24 -3.35 12.69
CA SER A 119 12.56 -4.55 13.48
C SER A 119 13.81 -4.37 14.36
N GLY A 120 14.87 -3.74 13.84
CA GLY A 120 16.09 -3.49 14.60
C GLY A 120 15.89 -2.54 15.77
N LEU A 121 15.08 -1.49 15.58
CA LEU A 121 14.73 -0.57 16.66
C LEU A 121 13.81 -1.24 17.69
N LEU A 122 12.83 -2.02 17.22
CA LEU A 122 11.89 -2.72 18.08
C LEU A 122 12.59 -3.73 19.01
N VAL A 123 13.63 -4.41 18.54
CA VAL A 123 14.40 -5.37 19.35
C VAL A 123 15.25 -4.69 20.42
N MET A 124 15.68 -3.44 20.21
CA MET A 124 16.49 -2.72 21.21
C MET A 124 15.66 -2.22 22.41
N ASP A 125 14.35 -2.05 22.23
CA ASP A 125 13.45 -1.55 23.26
C ASP A 125 12.94 -2.65 24.22
N PHE A 126 13.22 -3.93 23.94
CA PHE A 126 12.74 -5.10 24.69
C PHE A 126 13.89 -6.03 25.10
#